data_AF-A0A1X2C7P0-F1
#
_entry.id   AF-A0A1X2C7P0-F1
#
_cell.length_a   1.000
_cell.length_b   1.000
_cell.length_c   1.000
_cell.angle_alpha   90.00
_cell.angle_beta   90.00
_cell.angle_gamma   90.00
#
_symmetry.space_group_name_H-M   'P 1'
#
loop_
_entity.id
_entity.type
_entity.pdbx_description
1 polymer ?
#
loop_
_entity_poly.entity_id
_entity_poly.type
_entity_poly.pdbx_seq_one_letter_code
_entity_poly.pdbx_strand_id
1 'polypeptide(L)'
;MLYGNGGAGGRGGDGTLTSVTNGNAGNGGNGGAAGLWGNGGAGGAGGAGGLAPFSNNEFTGGIGGNGGNGGSAGLLYGTAGAGGQGGSGGPGVANGFSFGGSGGAGGTGGAAGLIGNGGVGGQGGDGGMGGFANGQIGGAGGAGGAGGTGGASGLLFGAGGTGGAGGHGGTGGRVLDLSIGAAGGAGGNGGAGGASGWLMSSGGAGGAGGQGGTGGNGNIRGGAGGHGGGGGAGSGGGWIGDGGAGGTGGTGGAGGSVGDPPAPSGPSGQGGSGGNGGNGGWLQGNGGAGGAGGSGFGAGNGGNGGDARLIGNGGAGGAKGDGGAVPPFGVGGGGGVGGLVFGNDGPAG
;
A
#
# COMPACT_ATOMS: atom_id res chain seq x y z
N MET A 1 13.24 13.63 29.40
CA MET A 1 14.52 14.14 28.84
C MET A 1 14.23 15.48 28.17
N LEU A 2 15.00 16.53 28.48
CA LEU A 2 14.77 17.87 27.94
C LEU A 2 15.08 17.92 26.44
N TYR A 3 16.15 17.26 26.00
CA TYR A 3 16.53 17.13 24.59
C TYR A 3 16.91 15.69 24.31
N GLY A 4 16.40 15.09 23.23
CA GLY A 4 16.78 13.74 22.83
C GLY A 4 15.89 13.18 21.73
N ASN A 5 16.53 12.60 20.72
CA ASN A 5 15.85 11.88 19.67
C ASN A 5 15.39 10.50 20.17
N GLY A 6 14.31 10.01 19.58
CA GLY A 6 13.89 8.63 19.75
C GLY A 6 14.85 7.65 19.08
N GLY A 7 15.06 6.50 19.71
CA GLY A 7 15.84 5.40 19.12
C GLY A 7 15.10 4.73 17.96
N ALA A 8 15.83 4.20 16.98
CA ALA A 8 15.20 3.40 15.93
C ALA A 8 14.67 2.08 16.48
N GLY A 9 13.56 1.61 15.93
CA GLY A 9 13.02 0.29 16.21
C GLY A 9 13.90 -0.82 15.64
N GLY A 10 14.01 -1.93 16.37
CA GLY A 10 14.76 -3.10 15.90
C GLY A 10 14.07 -3.79 14.71
N ARG A 11 14.84 -4.42 13.83
CA ARG A 11 14.27 -5.23 12.74
C ARG A 11 13.63 -6.50 13.29
N GLY A 12 12.50 -6.90 12.71
CA GLY A 12 11.87 -8.19 12.97
C GLY A 12 12.71 -9.36 12.47
N GLY A 13 12.71 -10.47 13.21
CA GLY A 13 13.44 -11.68 12.80
C GLY A 13 12.80 -12.34 11.58
N ASP A 14 13.61 -12.86 10.67
CA ASP A 14 13.10 -13.57 9.52
C ASP A 14 12.52 -14.94 9.94
N GLY A 15 11.44 -15.34 9.27
CA GLY A 15 10.81 -16.63 9.45
C GLY A 15 11.75 -17.76 9.03
N THR A 16 12.03 -18.69 9.95
CA THR A 16 12.89 -19.84 9.67
C THR A 16 12.06 -21.08 9.40
N LEU A 17 12.45 -21.87 8.39
CA LEU A 17 11.83 -23.15 8.11
C LEU A 17 12.18 -24.16 9.21
N THR A 18 11.19 -24.77 9.84
CA THR A 18 11.38 -25.97 10.66
C THR A 18 10.81 -27.19 9.93
N SER A 19 11.15 -28.40 10.37
CA SER A 19 10.75 -29.66 9.70
C SER A 19 9.23 -29.85 9.54
N VAL A 20 8.38 -29.09 10.24
CA VAL A 20 6.92 -29.28 10.26
C VAL A 20 6.11 -27.97 10.25
N THR A 21 6.74 -26.80 10.37
CA THR A 21 6.05 -25.50 10.27
C THR A 21 6.86 -24.49 9.48
N ASN A 22 6.13 -23.69 8.68
CA ASN A 22 6.65 -22.45 8.12
C ASN A 22 6.88 -21.43 9.25
N GLY A 23 8.04 -20.77 9.24
CA GLY A 23 8.28 -19.68 10.18
C GLY A 23 7.58 -18.42 9.71
N ASN A 24 6.62 -17.90 10.47
CA ASN A 24 6.20 -16.51 10.30
C ASN A 24 7.33 -15.59 10.76
N ALA A 25 7.47 -14.44 10.11
CA ALA A 25 8.47 -13.48 10.51
C ALA A 25 8.03 -12.68 11.75
N GLY A 26 9.02 -12.20 12.50
CA GLY A 26 8.82 -11.24 13.57
C GLY A 26 8.49 -9.85 13.03
N ASN A 27 7.71 -9.10 13.81
CA ASN A 27 7.42 -7.70 13.52
C ASN A 27 8.64 -6.82 13.79
N GLY A 28 8.74 -5.71 13.05
CA GLY A 28 9.66 -4.63 13.38
C GLY A 28 9.26 -3.96 14.70
N GLY A 29 10.26 -3.58 15.49
CA GLY A 29 10.07 -2.81 16.71
C GLY A 29 9.64 -1.39 16.39
N ASN A 30 8.88 -0.76 17.29
CA ASN A 30 8.50 0.63 17.14
C ASN A 30 9.71 1.56 17.35
N GLY A 31 9.72 2.68 16.64
CA GLY A 31 10.63 3.78 16.92
C GLY A 31 10.29 4.43 18.26
N GLY A 32 11.32 4.82 19.01
CA GLY A 32 11.17 5.53 20.28
C GLY A 32 10.61 6.93 20.07
N ALA A 33 9.84 7.42 21.04
CA ALA A 33 9.42 8.82 21.07
C ALA A 33 10.57 9.74 21.53
N ALA A 34 10.60 10.96 21.00
CA ALA A 34 11.44 12.02 21.54
C ALA A 34 10.84 12.65 22.81
N GLY A 35 11.67 13.42 23.54
CA GLY A 35 11.29 14.12 24.77
C GLY A 35 10.56 15.45 24.53
N LEU A 36 10.99 16.52 25.20
CA LEU A 36 10.41 17.86 24.96
C LEU A 36 10.82 18.42 23.58
N TRP A 37 12.07 18.20 23.22
CA TRP A 37 12.69 18.54 21.94
C TRP A 37 13.34 17.31 21.33
N GLY A 38 13.17 17.09 20.03
CA GLY A 38 13.87 16.04 19.29
C GLY A 38 13.00 15.34 18.26
N ASN A 39 13.63 14.53 17.42
CA ASN A 39 12.95 13.78 16.38
C ASN A 39 12.54 12.39 16.88
N GLY A 40 11.38 11.92 16.43
CA GLY A 40 10.96 10.55 16.69
C GLY A 40 11.84 9.55 15.95
N GLY A 41 12.06 8.38 16.55
CA GLY A 41 12.84 7.31 15.92
C GLY A 41 12.04 6.61 14.82
N ALA A 42 12.70 6.11 13.78
CA ALA A 42 12.03 5.31 12.76
C ALA A 42 11.59 3.95 13.31
N GLY A 43 10.46 3.43 12.83
CA GLY A 43 10.06 2.05 13.05
C GLY A 43 10.98 1.07 12.34
N GLY A 44 11.20 -0.10 12.96
CA GLY A 44 11.98 -1.18 12.37
C GLY A 44 11.20 -1.89 11.27
N ALA A 45 11.90 -2.45 10.28
CA ALA A 45 11.25 -3.28 9.27
C ALA A 45 10.79 -4.62 9.86
N GLY A 46 9.68 -5.17 9.36
CA GLY A 46 9.28 -6.54 9.61
C GLY A 46 10.21 -7.55 8.96
N GLY A 47 10.31 -8.75 9.53
CA GLY A 47 11.09 -9.84 8.96
C GLY A 47 10.43 -10.44 7.70
N ALA A 48 11.20 -11.11 6.86
CA ALA A 48 10.65 -11.88 5.75
C ALA A 48 10.05 -13.20 6.23
N GLY A 49 8.90 -13.60 5.70
CA GLY A 49 8.29 -14.89 5.99
C GLY A 49 9.14 -16.06 5.47
N GLY A 50 9.14 -17.18 6.19
CA GLY A 50 9.92 -18.36 5.83
C GLY A 50 9.35 -19.15 4.65
N LEU A 51 10.19 -19.96 4.00
CA LEU A 51 9.75 -20.90 2.96
C LEU A 51 8.70 -21.89 3.53
N ALA A 52 7.73 -22.31 2.71
CA ALA A 52 6.86 -23.43 3.06
C ALA A 52 7.67 -24.73 3.31
N PRO A 53 7.23 -25.65 4.18
CA PRO A 53 7.93 -26.92 4.38
C PRO A 53 7.79 -27.88 3.20
N PHE A 54 8.83 -28.71 2.98
CA PHE A 54 8.80 -29.81 2.02
C PHE A 54 8.01 -30.99 2.59
N SER A 55 6.71 -31.02 2.36
CA SER A 55 5.85 -32.15 2.69
C SER A 55 4.64 -32.23 1.78
N ASN A 56 4.04 -33.41 1.72
CA ASN A 56 2.92 -33.79 0.85
C ASN A 56 1.55 -33.25 1.29
N ASN A 57 1.51 -32.28 2.21
CA ASN A 57 0.29 -31.64 2.71
C ASN A 57 0.26 -30.15 2.31
N GLU A 58 -0.94 -29.56 2.25
CA GLU A 58 -1.11 -28.14 1.89
C GLU A 58 -0.41 -27.23 2.92
N PHE A 59 0.58 -26.44 2.48
CA PHE A 59 1.23 -25.45 3.33
C PHE A 59 1.43 -24.12 2.61
N THR A 60 1.20 -23.03 3.33
CA THR A 60 1.47 -21.67 2.86
C THR A 60 2.90 -21.29 3.21
N GLY A 61 3.56 -20.43 2.43
CA GLY A 61 4.77 -19.74 2.87
C GLY A 61 4.51 -18.93 4.13
N GLY A 62 5.53 -18.70 4.95
CA GLY A 62 5.43 -17.92 6.17
C GLY A 62 4.94 -16.49 5.87
N ILE A 63 4.19 -15.91 6.79
CA ILE A 63 3.72 -14.52 6.64
C ILE A 63 4.89 -13.56 6.94
N GLY A 64 5.02 -12.52 6.12
CA GLY A 64 5.95 -11.43 6.38
C GLY A 64 5.57 -10.63 7.62
N GLY A 65 6.55 -10.24 8.43
CA GLY A 65 6.31 -9.48 9.65
C GLY A 65 5.83 -8.07 9.35
N ASN A 66 5.03 -7.47 10.23
CA ASN A 66 4.63 -6.08 10.07
C ASN A 66 5.81 -5.15 10.36
N GLY A 67 5.85 -4.00 9.68
CA GLY A 67 6.73 -2.90 10.05
C GLY A 67 6.33 -2.29 11.39
N GLY A 68 7.31 -1.85 12.17
CA GLY A 68 7.08 -1.13 13.41
C GLY A 68 6.62 0.30 13.15
N ASN A 69 5.85 0.88 14.07
CA ASN A 69 5.43 2.27 13.94
C ASN A 69 6.59 3.23 14.17
N GLY A 70 6.56 4.38 13.50
CA GLY A 70 7.45 5.49 13.78
C GLY A 70 7.16 6.12 15.15
N GLY A 71 8.20 6.58 15.82
CA GLY A 71 8.09 7.25 17.10
C GLY A 71 7.60 8.68 16.97
N SER A 72 6.91 9.17 17.99
CA SER A 72 6.46 10.57 18.03
C SER A 72 7.64 11.54 18.13
N ALA A 73 7.50 12.70 17.51
CA ALA A 73 8.44 13.80 17.70
C ALA A 73 8.36 14.39 19.11
N GLY A 74 9.29 15.29 19.41
CA GLY A 74 9.28 16.05 20.65
C GLY A 74 8.02 16.90 20.77
N LEU A 75 7.56 17.09 22.01
CA LEU A 75 6.30 17.79 22.28
C LEU A 75 6.29 19.22 21.71
N LEU A 76 7.40 19.95 21.76
CA LEU A 76 7.46 21.34 21.28
C LEU A 76 7.97 21.44 19.85
N TYR A 77 8.98 20.65 19.51
CA TYR A 77 9.58 20.68 18.17
C TYR A 77 10.28 19.36 17.84
N GLY A 78 10.10 18.96 16.59
CA GLY A 78 10.85 17.90 15.95
C GLY A 78 10.02 17.23 14.85
N THR A 79 10.67 16.46 14.00
CA THR A 79 9.98 15.62 13.01
C THR A 79 9.72 14.25 13.59
N ALA A 80 8.54 13.69 13.31
CA ALA A 80 8.22 12.36 13.78
C ALA A 80 8.89 11.28 12.93
N GLY A 81 9.07 10.11 13.51
CA GLY A 81 9.75 9.00 12.85
C GLY A 81 8.89 8.37 11.76
N ALA A 82 9.52 7.88 10.69
CA ALA A 82 8.82 7.08 9.68
C ALA A 82 8.42 5.71 10.23
N GLY A 83 7.33 5.15 9.71
CA GLY A 83 6.98 3.76 9.91
C GLY A 83 7.95 2.81 9.21
N GLY A 84 8.15 1.63 9.77
CA GLY A 84 8.99 0.59 9.20
C GLY A 84 8.27 -0.13 8.05
N GLN A 85 9.06 -0.71 7.15
CA GLN A 85 8.51 -1.51 6.05
C GLN A 85 7.91 -2.83 6.55
N GLY A 86 6.82 -3.27 5.95
CA GLY A 86 6.36 -4.65 6.08
C GLY A 86 7.35 -5.62 5.42
N GLY A 87 7.52 -6.80 6.01
CA GLY A 87 8.35 -7.85 5.45
C GLY A 87 7.64 -8.61 4.35
N SER A 88 8.40 -9.17 3.40
CA SER A 88 7.83 -9.98 2.32
C SER A 88 7.25 -11.29 2.85
N GLY A 89 6.19 -11.79 2.23
CA GLY A 89 5.69 -13.14 2.44
C GLY A 89 6.68 -14.18 1.92
N GLY A 90 6.73 -15.32 2.60
CA GLY A 90 7.58 -16.44 2.24
C GLY A 90 7.07 -17.16 0.99
N PRO A 91 7.97 -17.70 0.15
CA PRO A 91 7.56 -18.46 -1.01
C PRO A 91 6.97 -19.83 -0.63
N GLY A 92 6.09 -20.36 -1.48
CA GLY A 92 5.72 -21.78 -1.49
C GLY A 92 6.87 -22.66 -2.02
N VAL A 93 6.74 -23.98 -1.89
CA VAL A 93 7.76 -24.95 -2.35
C VAL A 93 7.41 -25.58 -3.70
N ALA A 94 8.43 -26.12 -4.36
CA ALA A 94 8.27 -26.94 -5.56
C ALA A 94 7.87 -28.38 -5.19
N ASN A 95 7.03 -29.00 -6.03
CA ASN A 95 6.47 -30.35 -5.91
C ASN A 95 5.39 -30.52 -4.83
N GLY A 96 4.63 -29.47 -4.51
CA GLY A 96 3.48 -29.53 -3.62
C GLY A 96 2.45 -28.44 -3.91
N PHE A 97 1.21 -28.65 -3.46
CA PHE A 97 0.17 -27.60 -3.44
C PHE A 97 0.49 -26.64 -2.29
N SER A 98 1.23 -25.57 -2.57
CA SER A 98 1.71 -24.65 -1.53
C SER A 98 1.54 -23.19 -1.89
N PHE A 99 0.74 -22.46 -1.11
CA PHE A 99 0.49 -21.04 -1.34
C PHE A 99 1.70 -20.18 -0.98
N GLY A 100 1.84 -19.01 -1.61
CA GLY A 100 2.74 -17.98 -1.12
C GLY A 100 2.21 -17.33 0.17
N GLY A 101 3.09 -17.01 1.11
CA GLY A 101 2.74 -16.26 2.31
C GLY A 101 2.34 -14.83 1.98
N SER A 102 1.48 -14.21 2.79
CA SER A 102 1.17 -12.79 2.62
C SER A 102 2.34 -11.91 3.06
N GLY A 103 2.50 -10.75 2.42
CA GLY A 103 3.37 -9.70 2.91
C GLY A 103 2.82 -9.05 4.19
N GLY A 104 3.72 -8.56 5.03
CA GLY A 104 3.38 -7.82 6.24
C GLY A 104 2.94 -6.40 5.93
N ALA A 105 2.11 -5.80 6.78
CA ALA A 105 1.73 -4.40 6.65
C ALA A 105 2.91 -3.47 6.97
N GLY A 106 2.95 -2.31 6.34
CA GLY A 106 3.84 -1.22 6.72
C GLY A 106 3.41 -0.58 8.05
N GLY A 107 4.37 -0.14 8.83
CA GLY A 107 4.12 0.56 10.10
C GLY A 107 3.57 1.97 9.87
N THR A 108 2.82 2.49 10.83
CA THR A 108 2.35 3.89 10.73
C THR A 108 3.50 4.87 10.97
N GLY A 109 3.46 6.02 10.33
CA GLY A 109 4.35 7.14 10.66
C GLY A 109 4.00 7.73 12.04
N GLY A 110 5.01 8.20 12.76
CA GLY A 110 4.82 8.85 14.05
C GLY A 110 4.15 10.23 13.93
N ALA A 111 3.52 10.70 15.01
CA ALA A 111 2.94 12.04 15.05
C ALA A 111 3.95 13.09 15.55
N ALA A 112 3.91 14.30 14.99
CA ALA A 112 4.64 15.44 15.53
C ALA A 112 3.89 16.11 16.70
N GLY A 113 4.61 16.92 17.47
CA GLY A 113 4.08 17.64 18.65
C GLY A 113 3.41 18.97 18.31
N LEU A 114 3.95 20.08 18.80
CA LEU A 114 3.44 21.42 18.52
C LEU A 114 3.88 21.92 17.13
N ILE A 115 5.16 21.69 16.80
CA ILE A 115 5.78 22.10 15.54
C ILE A 115 6.54 20.91 14.96
N GLY A 116 6.26 20.58 13.71
CA GLY A 116 7.02 19.59 12.96
C GLY A 116 6.17 18.78 12.00
N ASN A 117 6.85 17.95 11.21
CA ASN A 117 6.19 17.11 10.22
C ASN A 117 5.88 15.73 10.81
N GLY A 118 4.73 15.19 10.42
CA GLY A 118 4.40 13.81 10.68
C GLY A 118 5.32 12.86 9.91
N GLY A 119 5.52 11.68 10.47
CA GLY A 119 6.36 10.65 9.86
C GLY A 119 5.69 10.03 8.64
N VAL A 120 6.47 9.61 7.66
CA VAL A 120 5.95 8.84 6.52
C VAL A 120 5.52 7.45 6.97
N GLY A 121 4.42 6.92 6.45
CA GLY A 121 4.00 5.54 6.66
C GLY A 121 4.91 4.55 5.94
N GLY A 122 5.14 3.39 6.54
CA GLY A 122 5.89 2.31 5.92
C GLY A 122 5.14 1.70 4.75
N GLN A 123 5.86 1.24 3.75
CA GLN A 123 5.36 0.41 2.66
C GLN A 123 4.93 -0.96 3.18
N GLY A 124 3.91 -1.55 2.58
CA GLY A 124 3.57 -2.95 2.77
C GLY A 124 4.62 -3.86 2.12
N GLY A 125 4.80 -5.06 2.68
CA GLY A 125 5.66 -6.09 2.11
C GLY A 125 4.98 -6.81 0.94
N ASP A 126 5.76 -7.30 -0.02
CA ASP A 126 5.22 -8.07 -1.14
C ASP A 126 4.74 -9.45 -0.68
N GLY A 127 3.73 -10.00 -1.36
CA GLY A 127 3.28 -11.37 -1.18
C GLY A 127 4.28 -12.38 -1.75
N GLY A 128 4.40 -13.53 -1.11
CA GLY A 128 5.26 -14.62 -1.53
C GLY A 128 4.76 -15.30 -2.81
N MET A 129 5.68 -15.87 -3.57
CA MET A 129 5.32 -16.66 -4.76
C MET A 129 4.63 -17.96 -4.37
N GLY A 130 3.61 -18.37 -5.13
CA GLY A 130 2.99 -19.67 -5.02
C GLY A 130 3.89 -20.81 -5.52
N GLY A 131 3.79 -21.97 -4.87
CA GLY A 131 4.57 -23.17 -5.15
C GLY A 131 4.23 -23.82 -6.49
N PHE A 132 5.23 -24.48 -7.09
CA PHE A 132 5.11 -25.19 -8.36
C PHE A 132 4.74 -26.66 -8.12
N ALA A 133 3.86 -27.24 -8.93
CA ALA A 133 3.46 -28.65 -8.78
C ALA A 133 3.72 -29.46 -10.05
N ASN A 134 4.23 -30.69 -9.86
CA ASN A 134 4.35 -31.71 -10.91
C ASN A 134 3.17 -32.69 -10.74
N GLY A 135 2.14 -32.58 -11.58
CA GLY A 135 0.95 -33.45 -11.55
C GLY A 135 -0.25 -32.96 -10.73
N GLN A 136 -0.22 -31.77 -10.10
CA GLN A 136 -1.35 -31.17 -9.34
C GLN A 136 -1.45 -29.65 -9.58
N ILE A 137 -2.52 -29.00 -9.10
CA ILE A 137 -2.70 -27.53 -9.14
C ILE A 137 -1.54 -26.84 -8.40
N GLY A 138 -1.03 -25.72 -8.90
CA GLY A 138 0.00 -24.91 -8.22
C GLY A 138 -0.60 -24.10 -7.09
N GLY A 139 0.21 -23.64 -6.14
CA GLY A 139 -0.30 -22.76 -5.09
C GLY A 139 -0.50 -21.32 -5.59
N ALA A 140 -1.51 -20.63 -5.09
CA ALA A 140 -1.70 -19.22 -5.41
C ALA A 140 -0.59 -18.34 -4.80
N GLY A 141 -0.32 -17.20 -5.43
CA GLY A 141 0.56 -16.18 -4.87
C GLY A 141 -0.05 -15.54 -3.62
N GLY A 142 0.79 -15.16 -2.67
CA GLY A 142 0.37 -14.47 -1.45
C GLY A 142 -0.06 -13.04 -1.74
N ALA A 143 -0.95 -12.48 -0.91
CA ALA A 143 -1.33 -11.07 -1.04
C ALA A 143 -0.19 -10.14 -0.58
N GLY A 144 -0.08 -8.97 -1.20
CA GLY A 144 0.76 -7.88 -0.70
C GLY A 144 0.18 -7.26 0.56
N GLY A 145 1.05 -6.81 1.46
CA GLY A 145 0.68 -6.11 2.68
C GLY A 145 0.18 -4.68 2.42
N ALA A 146 -0.68 -4.16 3.29
CA ALA A 146 -1.10 -2.76 3.18
C ALA A 146 0.04 -1.80 3.55
N GLY A 147 0.06 -0.62 2.93
CA GLY A 147 0.89 0.49 3.36
C GLY A 147 0.39 1.10 4.68
N GLY A 148 1.32 1.53 5.52
CA GLY A 148 1.05 2.22 6.76
C GLY A 148 0.57 3.64 6.55
N THR A 149 -0.26 4.16 7.46
CA THR A 149 -0.72 5.54 7.39
C THR A 149 0.43 6.51 7.68
N GLY A 150 0.43 7.66 7.02
CA GLY A 150 1.27 8.78 7.43
C GLY A 150 0.90 9.29 8.81
N GLY A 151 1.88 9.84 9.53
CA GLY A 151 1.69 10.41 10.85
C GLY A 151 1.17 11.84 10.82
N ALA A 152 0.53 12.28 11.89
CA ALA A 152 0.00 13.64 11.99
C ALA A 152 1.12 14.69 12.08
N SER A 153 0.90 15.86 11.50
CA SER A 153 1.80 17.00 11.66
C SER A 153 1.76 17.59 13.07
N GLY A 154 2.58 18.60 13.30
CA GLY A 154 2.52 19.43 14.48
C GLY A 154 1.22 20.25 14.52
N LEU A 155 0.73 20.53 15.73
CA LEU A 155 -0.54 21.23 15.95
C LEU A 155 -0.58 22.64 15.33
N LEU A 156 0.53 23.39 15.36
CA LEU A 156 0.57 24.76 14.84
C LEU A 156 1.21 24.84 13.46
N PHE A 157 2.29 24.10 13.25
CA PHE A 157 3.06 24.16 12.01
C PHE A 157 3.59 22.79 11.61
N GLY A 158 3.57 22.53 10.31
CA GLY A 158 4.17 21.35 9.67
C GLY A 158 3.22 20.66 8.71
N ALA A 159 3.67 19.57 8.09
CA ALA A 159 2.88 18.78 7.14
C ALA A 159 2.58 17.40 7.71
N GLY A 160 1.41 16.86 7.37
CA GLY A 160 1.10 15.46 7.61
C GLY A 160 2.06 14.57 6.82
N GLY A 161 2.44 13.43 7.40
CA GLY A 161 3.30 12.48 6.71
C GLY A 161 2.58 11.82 5.54
N THR A 162 3.31 11.40 4.50
CA THR A 162 2.69 10.64 3.41
C THR A 162 2.35 9.22 3.87
N GLY A 163 1.28 8.63 3.34
CA GLY A 163 1.01 7.20 3.49
C GLY A 163 2.05 6.35 2.75
N GLY A 164 2.31 5.15 3.26
CA GLY A 164 3.12 4.16 2.55
C GLY A 164 2.33 3.50 1.44
N ALA A 165 2.99 3.04 0.38
CA ALA A 165 2.32 2.25 -0.66
C ALA A 165 2.05 0.81 -0.17
N GLY A 166 1.07 0.17 -0.79
CA GLY A 166 0.83 -1.26 -0.60
C GLY A 166 1.89 -2.11 -1.29
N GLY A 167 2.14 -3.29 -0.73
CA GLY A 167 3.01 -4.30 -1.32
C GLY A 167 2.36 -4.98 -2.53
N HIS A 168 3.18 -5.55 -3.39
CA HIS A 168 2.72 -6.28 -4.57
C HIS A 168 2.17 -7.64 -4.19
N GLY A 169 1.19 -8.14 -4.95
CA GLY A 169 0.77 -9.52 -4.87
C GLY A 169 1.83 -10.47 -5.42
N GLY A 170 1.98 -11.63 -4.79
CA GLY A 170 2.87 -12.69 -5.24
C GLY A 170 2.39 -13.35 -6.52
N THR A 171 3.31 -13.91 -7.30
CA THR A 171 2.98 -14.65 -8.52
C THR A 171 2.38 -16.01 -8.20
N GLY A 172 1.41 -16.47 -9.00
CA GLY A 172 0.84 -17.81 -8.89
C GLY A 172 1.82 -18.89 -9.36
N GLY A 173 1.76 -20.06 -8.73
CA GLY A 173 2.53 -21.23 -9.11
C GLY A 173 2.20 -21.77 -10.50
N ARG A 174 3.24 -22.16 -11.25
CA ARG A 174 3.12 -22.88 -12.54
C ARG A 174 2.80 -24.37 -12.32
N VAL A 175 2.04 -24.94 -13.26
CA VAL A 175 1.71 -26.37 -13.34
C VAL A 175 2.15 -26.96 -14.69
N LEU A 176 2.70 -28.18 -14.67
CA LEU A 176 3.28 -28.85 -15.84
C LEU A 176 2.38 -29.94 -16.48
N ASP A 177 1.31 -30.39 -15.80
CA ASP A 177 0.46 -31.48 -16.30
C ASP A 177 -1.05 -31.17 -16.16
N LEU A 178 -1.83 -31.48 -17.21
CA LEU A 178 -3.30 -31.41 -17.38
C LEU A 178 -4.13 -30.50 -16.43
N SER A 179 -3.63 -29.28 -16.11
CA SER A 179 -4.22 -28.46 -15.05
C SER A 179 -4.23 -26.96 -15.38
N ILE A 180 -5.04 -26.22 -14.60
CA ILE A 180 -5.14 -24.76 -14.61
C ILE A 180 -4.03 -24.17 -13.74
N GLY A 181 -3.37 -23.12 -14.22
CA GLY A 181 -2.34 -22.39 -13.46
C GLY A 181 -2.92 -21.70 -12.21
N ALA A 182 -2.10 -21.47 -11.20
CA ALA A 182 -2.59 -20.89 -9.94
C ALA A 182 -2.82 -19.38 -10.04
N ALA A 183 -3.71 -18.82 -9.23
CA ALA A 183 -3.94 -17.38 -9.24
C ALA A 183 -2.73 -16.59 -8.68
N GLY A 184 -2.52 -15.39 -9.20
CA GLY A 184 -1.66 -14.39 -8.57
C GLY A 184 -2.34 -13.79 -7.33
N GLY A 185 -1.55 -13.35 -6.36
CA GLY A 185 -2.03 -12.68 -5.17
C GLY A 185 -2.50 -11.26 -5.45
N ALA A 186 -3.40 -10.74 -4.63
CA ALA A 186 -3.81 -9.33 -4.73
C ALA A 186 -2.69 -8.39 -4.23
N GLY A 187 -2.61 -7.19 -4.81
CA GLY A 187 -1.80 -6.10 -4.27
C GLY A 187 -2.42 -5.51 -3.01
N GLY A 188 -1.58 -4.98 -2.13
CA GLY A 188 -2.01 -4.31 -0.90
C GLY A 188 -2.51 -2.89 -1.17
N ASN A 189 -3.40 -2.39 -0.31
CA ASN A 189 -3.84 -1.00 -0.40
C ASN A 189 -2.74 -0.05 0.07
N GLY A 190 -2.68 1.15 -0.50
CA GLY A 190 -1.87 2.25 0.00
C GLY A 190 -2.44 2.82 1.31
N GLY A 191 -1.55 3.30 2.17
CA GLY A 191 -1.91 3.94 3.43
C GLY A 191 -2.44 5.36 3.21
N ALA A 192 -3.35 5.81 4.07
CA ALA A 192 -3.80 7.19 4.05
C ALA A 192 -2.66 8.16 4.44
N GLY A 193 -2.72 9.38 3.92
CA GLY A 193 -1.85 10.47 4.36
C GLY A 193 -2.19 10.91 5.79
N GLY A 194 -1.20 11.45 6.49
CA GLY A 194 -1.32 11.91 7.86
C GLY A 194 -2.10 13.21 7.99
N ALA A 195 -2.82 13.37 9.10
CA ALA A 195 -3.61 14.56 9.37
C ALA A 195 -2.73 15.82 9.49
N SER A 196 -3.29 16.96 9.05
CA SER A 196 -2.73 18.28 9.32
C SER A 196 -3.01 18.73 10.75
N GLY A 197 -2.24 19.72 11.20
CA GLY A 197 -2.47 20.51 12.39
C GLY A 197 -3.53 21.59 12.17
N TRP A 198 -3.73 22.41 13.20
CA TRP A 198 -4.78 23.41 13.22
C TRP A 198 -4.42 24.69 12.46
N LEU A 199 -3.23 25.26 12.62
CA LEU A 199 -2.95 26.62 12.12
C LEU A 199 -2.38 26.65 10.70
N MET A 200 -1.09 26.38 10.52
CA MET A 200 -0.39 26.45 9.23
C MET A 200 0.15 25.08 8.88
N SER A 201 -0.71 24.25 8.29
CA SER A 201 -0.40 22.84 8.08
C SER A 201 -1.12 22.27 6.88
N SER A 202 -0.36 21.52 6.06
CA SER A 202 -0.91 20.74 4.95
C SER A 202 -1.18 19.30 5.35
N GLY A 203 -2.18 18.69 4.73
CA GLY A 203 -2.45 17.26 4.88
C GLY A 203 -1.41 16.41 4.17
N GLY A 204 -1.15 15.22 4.69
CA GLY A 204 -0.28 14.25 4.05
C GLY A 204 -0.94 13.64 2.80
N ALA A 205 -0.13 13.32 1.79
CA ALA A 205 -0.60 12.56 0.63
C ALA A 205 -0.83 11.08 0.96
N GLY A 206 -1.79 10.45 0.29
CA GLY A 206 -2.00 9.01 0.35
C GLY A 206 -0.92 8.22 -0.39
N GLY A 207 -0.67 6.99 0.04
CA GLY A 207 0.25 6.06 -0.62
C GLY A 207 -0.41 5.34 -1.81
N ALA A 208 0.40 4.87 -2.76
CA ALA A 208 -0.11 4.11 -3.90
C ALA A 208 -0.59 2.70 -3.49
N GLY A 209 -1.54 2.14 -4.23
CA GLY A 209 -1.87 0.72 -4.14
C GLY A 209 -0.77 -0.14 -4.78
N GLY A 210 -0.56 -1.35 -4.25
CA GLY A 210 0.36 -2.33 -4.79
C GLY A 210 -0.21 -3.05 -6.02
N GLN A 211 0.66 -3.53 -6.90
CA GLN A 211 0.20 -4.27 -8.08
C GLN A 211 -0.32 -5.66 -7.71
N GLY A 212 -1.28 -6.17 -8.48
CA GLY A 212 -1.64 -7.58 -8.41
C GLY A 212 -0.56 -8.48 -8.98
N GLY A 213 -0.41 -9.67 -8.42
CA GLY A 213 0.55 -10.67 -8.87
C GLY A 213 0.12 -11.34 -10.17
N THR A 214 1.07 -11.80 -10.97
CA THR A 214 0.75 -12.53 -12.20
C THR A 214 0.18 -13.92 -11.89
N GLY A 215 -0.80 -14.37 -12.67
CA GLY A 215 -1.25 -15.76 -12.63
C GLY A 215 -0.14 -16.72 -13.06
N GLY A 216 -0.13 -17.93 -12.49
CA GLY A 216 0.78 -18.99 -12.85
C GLY A 216 0.42 -19.64 -14.18
N ASN A 217 1.41 -20.21 -14.87
CA ASN A 217 1.16 -20.89 -16.15
C ASN A 217 0.52 -22.27 -15.93
N GLY A 218 -0.33 -22.71 -16.86
CA GLY A 218 -0.96 -24.04 -16.81
C GLY A 218 -1.15 -24.63 -18.19
N ASN A 219 -1.35 -25.95 -18.30
CA ASN A 219 -1.43 -26.63 -19.59
C ASN A 219 -2.84 -26.63 -20.21
N ILE A 220 -3.89 -26.50 -19.39
CA ILE A 220 -5.29 -26.35 -19.84
C ILE A 220 -5.73 -24.89 -19.88
N ARG A 221 -5.22 -24.08 -18.95
CA ARG A 221 -5.48 -22.63 -18.85
C ARG A 221 -4.44 -22.01 -17.94
N GLY A 222 -4.04 -20.77 -18.21
CA GLY A 222 -3.30 -19.98 -17.23
C GLY A 222 -4.14 -19.60 -16.02
N GLY A 223 -3.48 -19.33 -14.90
CA GLY A 223 -4.11 -18.83 -13.69
C GLY A 223 -4.54 -17.37 -13.82
N ALA A 224 -5.53 -16.96 -13.04
CA ALA A 224 -5.95 -15.56 -13.02
C ALA A 224 -4.84 -14.65 -12.43
N GLY A 225 -4.67 -13.45 -12.99
CA GLY A 225 -3.88 -12.41 -12.36
C GLY A 225 -4.60 -11.86 -11.12
N GLY A 226 -3.83 -11.44 -10.13
CA GLY A 226 -4.35 -10.82 -8.91
C GLY A 226 -4.84 -9.40 -9.14
N HIS A 227 -5.76 -8.92 -8.31
CA HIS A 227 -6.24 -7.54 -8.38
C HIS A 227 -5.19 -6.57 -7.82
N GLY A 228 -5.09 -5.37 -8.38
CA GLY A 228 -4.31 -4.29 -7.80
C GLY A 228 -5.00 -3.69 -6.56
N GLY A 229 -4.19 -3.17 -5.64
CA GLY A 229 -4.69 -2.53 -4.42
C GLY A 229 -5.20 -1.10 -4.67
N GLY A 230 -6.07 -0.60 -3.80
CA GLY A 230 -6.53 0.79 -3.87
C GLY A 230 -5.45 1.77 -3.38
N GLY A 231 -5.42 2.98 -3.94
CA GLY A 231 -4.62 4.08 -3.42
C GLY A 231 -5.20 4.64 -2.12
N GLY A 232 -4.33 5.11 -1.24
CA GLY A 232 -4.70 5.73 0.02
C GLY A 232 -5.28 7.14 -0.18
N ALA A 233 -6.18 7.57 0.70
CA ALA A 233 -6.68 8.94 0.66
C ALA A 233 -5.62 9.95 1.12
N GLY A 234 -5.61 11.13 0.51
CA GLY A 234 -4.95 12.29 1.08
C GLY A 234 -5.72 12.85 2.27
N SER A 235 -5.02 13.58 3.16
CA SER A 235 -5.61 14.22 4.34
C SER A 235 -5.92 15.69 4.09
N GLY A 236 -6.85 16.27 4.86
CA GLY A 236 -7.16 17.70 4.75
C GLY A 236 -6.05 18.60 5.29
N GLY A 237 -6.06 19.88 4.89
CA GLY A 237 -5.24 20.95 5.45
C GLY A 237 -5.87 21.60 6.69
N GLY A 238 -5.07 22.42 7.40
CA GLY A 238 -5.45 23.12 8.62
C GLY A 238 -6.28 24.39 8.38
N TRP A 239 -6.00 25.46 9.13
CA TRP A 239 -6.61 26.77 8.89
C TRP A 239 -6.06 27.40 7.61
N ILE A 240 -4.73 27.34 7.47
CA ILE A 240 -3.99 27.64 6.26
C ILE A 240 -3.19 26.39 5.87
N GLY A 241 -3.38 25.87 4.67
CA GLY A 241 -2.59 24.78 4.13
C GLY A 241 -3.38 23.93 3.13
N ASP A 242 -2.66 23.30 2.22
CA ASP A 242 -3.27 22.48 1.17
C ASP A 242 -3.71 21.11 1.70
N GLY A 243 -4.70 20.53 1.04
CA GLY A 243 -5.02 19.12 1.19
C GLY A 243 -3.98 18.24 0.52
N GLY A 244 -3.73 17.07 1.08
CA GLY A 244 -2.85 16.07 0.51
C GLY A 244 -3.47 15.40 -0.71
N ALA A 245 -2.65 15.04 -1.70
CA ALA A 245 -3.11 14.26 -2.85
C ALA A 245 -3.51 12.83 -2.44
N GLY A 246 -4.46 12.24 -3.15
CA GLY A 246 -4.76 10.81 -3.08
C GLY A 246 -3.68 9.98 -3.80
N GLY A 247 -3.47 8.75 -3.31
CA GLY A 247 -2.56 7.79 -3.92
C GLY A 247 -3.16 7.14 -5.17
N THR A 248 -2.33 6.73 -6.11
CA THR A 248 -2.78 5.97 -7.29
C THR A 248 -3.22 4.55 -6.91
N GLY A 249 -4.17 3.98 -7.64
CA GLY A 249 -4.50 2.57 -7.56
C GLY A 249 -3.43 1.70 -8.22
N GLY A 250 -3.26 0.47 -7.73
CA GLY A 250 -2.40 -0.54 -8.34
C GLY A 250 -3.04 -1.14 -9.58
N THR A 251 -2.25 -1.40 -10.59
CA THR A 251 -2.58 -2.27 -11.72
C THR A 251 -2.90 -3.70 -11.28
N GLY A 252 -3.83 -4.34 -11.98
CA GLY A 252 -4.07 -5.77 -11.88
C GLY A 252 -2.95 -6.58 -12.54
N GLY A 253 -2.68 -7.77 -12.00
CA GLY A 253 -1.68 -8.68 -12.54
C GLY A 253 -2.12 -9.31 -13.86
N ALA A 254 -1.15 -9.66 -14.71
CA ALA A 254 -1.45 -10.42 -15.92
C ALA A 254 -1.93 -11.85 -15.57
N GLY A 255 -2.81 -12.42 -16.39
CA GLY A 255 -3.10 -13.85 -16.30
C GLY A 255 -1.92 -14.70 -16.78
N GLY A 256 -1.87 -15.95 -16.34
CA GLY A 256 -0.84 -16.91 -16.73
C GLY A 256 -0.95 -17.35 -18.19
N SER A 257 0.14 -17.86 -18.75
CA SER A 257 0.18 -18.40 -20.12
C SER A 257 -0.02 -19.92 -20.16
N VAL A 258 -0.17 -20.46 -21.37
CA VAL A 258 -0.36 -21.89 -21.65
C VAL A 258 0.86 -22.45 -22.40
N GLY A 259 1.25 -23.70 -22.08
CA GLY A 259 2.37 -24.41 -22.72
C GLY A 259 2.10 -24.84 -24.17
N ASP A 260 0.89 -25.34 -24.47
CA ASP A 260 0.48 -25.79 -25.80
C ASP A 260 -0.85 -25.14 -26.26
N PRO A 261 -0.92 -24.45 -27.42
CA PRO A 261 -2.18 -23.98 -28.01
C PRO A 261 -3.11 -25.17 -28.33
N PRO A 262 -4.45 -25.06 -28.18
CA PRO A 262 -5.27 -23.84 -28.26
C PRO A 262 -5.89 -23.38 -26.92
N ALA A 263 -5.29 -23.69 -25.77
CA ALA A 263 -5.90 -23.36 -24.49
C ALA A 263 -5.81 -21.85 -24.14
N PRO A 264 -6.85 -21.25 -23.54
CA PRO A 264 -6.89 -19.82 -23.26
C PRO A 264 -5.93 -19.42 -22.13
N SER A 265 -5.31 -18.25 -22.23
CA SER A 265 -4.58 -17.63 -21.12
C SER A 265 -5.51 -17.36 -19.93
N GLY A 266 -4.93 -17.23 -18.75
CA GLY A 266 -5.67 -16.79 -17.58
C GLY A 266 -6.22 -15.37 -17.78
N PRO A 267 -7.33 -15.00 -17.13
CA PRO A 267 -7.79 -13.63 -17.13
C PRO A 267 -6.83 -12.75 -16.32
N SER A 268 -6.61 -11.51 -16.77
CA SER A 268 -5.87 -10.53 -15.97
C SER A 268 -6.71 -10.05 -14.78
N GLY A 269 -6.03 -9.56 -13.75
CA GLY A 269 -6.66 -8.95 -12.59
C GLY A 269 -7.22 -7.56 -12.89
N GLN A 270 -8.12 -7.12 -12.02
CA GLN A 270 -8.69 -5.76 -12.04
C GLN A 270 -7.67 -4.75 -11.49
N GLY A 271 -7.68 -3.52 -11.99
CA GLY A 271 -6.98 -2.42 -11.36
C GLY A 271 -7.69 -1.92 -10.10
N GLY A 272 -6.93 -1.39 -9.15
CA GLY A 272 -7.42 -0.78 -7.92
C GLY A 272 -7.87 0.67 -8.14
N SER A 273 -8.79 1.17 -7.32
CA SER A 273 -9.22 2.57 -7.37
C SER A 273 -8.12 3.52 -6.88
N GLY A 274 -8.03 4.71 -7.44
CA GLY A 274 -7.26 5.80 -6.86
C GLY A 274 -7.90 6.32 -5.57
N GLY A 275 -7.09 6.90 -4.69
CA GLY A 275 -7.52 7.54 -3.45
C GLY A 275 -8.04 8.95 -3.69
N ASN A 276 -8.97 9.41 -2.86
CA ASN A 276 -9.44 10.79 -2.92
C ASN A 276 -8.35 11.76 -2.41
N GLY A 277 -8.30 12.95 -2.98
CA GLY A 277 -7.55 14.06 -2.42
C GLY A 277 -8.21 14.60 -1.15
N GLY A 278 -7.41 15.22 -0.29
CA GLY A 278 -7.89 15.88 0.92
C GLY A 278 -8.35 17.31 0.65
N ASN A 279 -9.23 17.84 1.50
CA ASN A 279 -9.68 19.22 1.36
C ASN A 279 -8.59 20.23 1.75
N GLY A 280 -8.58 21.39 1.11
CA GLY A 280 -7.77 22.52 1.51
C GLY A 280 -8.18 23.11 2.86
N GLY A 281 -7.33 23.99 3.39
CA GLY A 281 -7.52 24.61 4.68
C GLY A 281 -8.73 25.54 4.73
N TRP A 282 -9.22 25.80 5.95
CA TRP A 282 -10.47 26.55 6.16
C TRP A 282 -10.42 27.98 5.59
N LEU A 283 -9.37 28.73 5.92
CA LEU A 283 -9.17 30.10 5.45
C LEU A 283 -8.49 30.11 4.08
N GLN A 284 -7.40 29.36 3.94
CA GLN A 284 -6.63 29.33 2.70
C GLN A 284 -6.00 27.96 2.46
N GLY A 285 -6.19 27.42 1.27
CA GLY A 285 -5.55 26.18 0.85
C GLY A 285 -6.25 25.57 -0.33
N ASN A 286 -5.47 24.96 -1.22
CA ASN A 286 -5.99 24.21 -2.33
C ASN A 286 -6.45 22.83 -1.86
N GLY A 287 -7.47 22.29 -2.51
CA GLY A 287 -7.78 20.87 -2.41
C GLY A 287 -6.69 20.01 -3.04
N GLY A 288 -6.45 18.84 -2.48
CA GLY A 288 -5.51 17.86 -3.01
C GLY A 288 -6.07 17.17 -4.25
N ALA A 289 -5.22 16.82 -5.20
CA ALA A 289 -5.64 16.03 -6.36
C ALA A 289 -6.06 14.61 -5.95
N GLY A 290 -7.05 14.05 -6.65
CA GLY A 290 -7.38 12.62 -6.57
C GLY A 290 -6.32 11.77 -7.27
N GLY A 291 -6.14 10.55 -6.79
CA GLY A 291 -5.22 9.58 -7.40
C GLY A 291 -5.83 8.91 -8.63
N ALA A 292 -5.00 8.57 -9.61
CA ALA A 292 -5.46 7.80 -10.77
C ALA A 292 -5.84 6.36 -10.39
N GLY A 293 -6.82 5.79 -11.08
CA GLY A 293 -7.14 4.36 -11.00
C GLY A 293 -6.06 3.49 -11.66
N GLY A 294 -5.90 2.26 -11.18
CA GLY A 294 -4.98 1.29 -11.75
C GLY A 294 -5.54 0.63 -13.01
N SER A 295 -4.65 0.22 -13.91
CA SER A 295 -5.02 -0.51 -15.12
C SER A 295 -5.30 -1.99 -14.85
N GLY A 296 -6.05 -2.67 -15.70
CA GLY A 296 -6.34 -4.10 -15.53
C GLY A 296 -7.39 -4.61 -16.50
N PHE A 297 -7.83 -5.85 -16.30
CA PHE A 297 -8.91 -6.44 -17.11
C PHE A 297 -10.16 -5.56 -17.09
N GLY A 298 -10.52 -5.06 -15.92
CA GLY A 298 -11.31 -3.84 -15.78
C GLY A 298 -10.50 -2.80 -15.02
N ALA A 299 -10.81 -1.55 -15.35
CA ALA A 299 -10.08 -0.39 -14.91
C ALA A 299 -10.53 0.06 -13.52
N GLY A 300 -9.56 0.46 -12.70
CA GLY A 300 -9.83 1.17 -11.45
C GLY A 300 -10.44 2.55 -11.71
N ASN A 301 -11.31 3.00 -10.81
CA ASN A 301 -11.80 4.36 -10.83
C ASN A 301 -10.72 5.35 -10.39
N GLY A 302 -10.72 6.54 -10.95
CA GLY A 302 -9.97 7.66 -10.40
C GLY A 302 -10.60 8.16 -9.09
N GLY A 303 -9.77 8.66 -8.19
CA GLY A 303 -10.22 9.30 -6.95
C GLY A 303 -10.68 10.73 -7.19
N ASN A 304 -11.59 11.23 -6.36
CA ASN A 304 -12.04 12.61 -6.44
C ASN A 304 -10.95 13.58 -5.97
N GLY A 305 -10.89 14.77 -6.56
CA GLY A 305 -10.15 15.89 -6.00
C GLY A 305 -10.81 16.40 -4.72
N GLY A 306 -10.02 16.96 -3.81
CA GLY A 306 -10.52 17.60 -2.60
C GLY A 306 -11.00 19.04 -2.86
N ASP A 307 -11.89 19.54 -2.02
CA ASP A 307 -12.41 20.90 -2.14
C ASP A 307 -11.44 21.91 -1.50
N ALA A 308 -11.36 23.12 -2.06
CA ALA A 308 -10.95 24.29 -1.29
C ALA A 308 -12.12 24.78 -0.41
N ARG A 309 -11.85 25.74 0.48
CA ARG A 309 -12.89 26.27 1.39
C ARG A 309 -13.16 27.75 1.15
N LEU A 310 -12.42 28.65 1.79
CA LEU A 310 -12.66 30.09 1.63
C LEU A 310 -11.83 30.68 0.47
N ILE A 311 -10.53 30.40 0.45
CA ILE A 311 -9.58 30.83 -0.58
C ILE A 311 -8.75 29.62 -1.03
N GLY A 312 -8.71 29.34 -2.32
CA GLY A 312 -7.90 28.26 -2.91
C GLY A 312 -8.62 27.57 -4.06
N ASN A 313 -7.89 26.81 -4.85
CA ASN A 313 -8.45 26.03 -5.95
C ASN A 313 -8.88 24.64 -5.48
N GLY A 314 -9.94 24.11 -6.07
CA GLY A 314 -10.28 22.70 -5.92
C GLY A 314 -9.21 21.80 -6.55
N GLY A 315 -9.06 20.59 -5.99
CA GLY A 315 -8.13 19.60 -6.51
C GLY A 315 -8.64 18.96 -7.80
N ALA A 316 -7.73 18.59 -8.70
CA ALA A 316 -8.10 17.81 -9.89
C ALA A 316 -8.58 16.40 -9.49
N GLY A 317 -9.57 15.86 -10.20
CA GLY A 317 -9.94 14.46 -10.14
C GLY A 317 -8.86 13.56 -10.75
N GLY A 318 -8.74 12.33 -10.26
CA GLY A 318 -7.84 11.33 -10.80
C GLY A 318 -8.39 10.71 -12.08
N ALA A 319 -7.50 10.37 -13.02
CA ALA A 319 -7.90 9.64 -14.22
C ALA A 319 -8.38 8.23 -13.88
N LYS A 320 -9.27 7.66 -14.70
CA LYS A 320 -9.55 6.21 -14.66
C LYS A 320 -8.30 5.41 -15.06
N GLY A 321 -8.25 4.16 -14.64
CA GLY A 321 -7.27 3.21 -15.17
C GLY A 321 -7.56 2.82 -16.62
N ASP A 322 -6.56 2.25 -17.27
CA ASP A 322 -6.73 1.62 -18.58
C ASP A 322 -7.38 0.24 -18.39
N GLY A 323 -8.54 0.04 -19.03
CA GLY A 323 -9.28 -1.23 -18.98
C GLY A 323 -9.05 -2.07 -20.24
N GLY A 324 -9.26 -3.39 -20.13
CA GLY A 324 -9.47 -4.22 -21.30
C GLY A 324 -10.74 -3.83 -22.06
N ALA A 325 -10.96 -4.41 -23.25
CA ALA A 325 -12.14 -4.12 -24.08
C ALA A 325 -13.48 -4.61 -23.49
N VAL A 326 -13.50 -5.10 -22.24
CA VAL A 326 -14.65 -5.75 -21.60
C VAL A 326 -15.03 -5.02 -20.30
N PRO A 327 -16.31 -4.67 -20.08
CA PRO A 327 -16.79 -4.00 -18.86
C PRO A 327 -16.49 -4.77 -17.54
N PRO A 328 -16.45 -4.09 -16.38
CA PRO A 328 -16.73 -2.66 -16.19
C PRO A 328 -15.54 -1.74 -16.55
N PHE A 329 -15.85 -0.60 -17.17
CA PHE A 329 -14.89 0.47 -17.42
C PHE A 329 -14.79 1.34 -16.18
N GLY A 330 -13.57 1.69 -15.77
CA GLY A 330 -13.36 2.67 -14.71
C GLY A 330 -13.89 4.03 -15.11
N VAL A 331 -14.29 4.84 -14.12
CA VAL A 331 -14.67 6.24 -14.30
C VAL A 331 -13.59 7.15 -13.71
N GLY A 332 -13.37 8.31 -14.35
CA GLY A 332 -12.53 9.34 -13.77
C GLY A 332 -13.16 9.93 -12.52
N GLY A 333 -12.35 10.47 -11.63
CA GLY A 333 -12.79 11.17 -10.43
C GLY A 333 -13.32 12.56 -10.75
N GLY A 334 -14.27 13.04 -9.95
CA GLY A 334 -14.70 14.42 -9.99
C GLY A 334 -13.59 15.36 -9.52
N GLY A 335 -13.51 16.57 -10.09
CA GLY A 335 -12.72 17.64 -9.50
C GLY A 335 -13.38 18.20 -8.25
N GLY A 336 -12.58 18.78 -7.35
CA GLY A 336 -13.06 19.46 -6.16
C GLY A 336 -13.51 20.89 -6.45
N VAL A 337 -14.30 21.46 -5.55
CA VAL A 337 -14.84 22.82 -5.67
C VAL A 337 -13.80 23.86 -5.26
N GLY A 338 -13.76 24.99 -5.97
CA GLY A 338 -12.95 26.16 -5.62
C GLY A 338 -13.43 26.89 -4.38
N GLY A 339 -12.59 27.78 -3.84
CA GLY A 339 -12.92 28.58 -2.66
C GLY A 339 -14.08 29.53 -2.88
N LEU A 340 -14.92 29.71 -1.86
CA LEU A 340 -16.12 30.55 -1.90
C LEU A 340 -15.84 32.00 -2.33
N VAL A 341 -14.69 32.56 -1.95
CA VAL A 341 -14.34 33.96 -2.23
C VAL A 341 -13.36 34.06 -3.39
N PHE A 342 -12.36 33.18 -3.44
CA PHE A 342 -11.41 33.09 -4.56
C PHE A 342 -10.98 31.63 -4.77
N GLY A 343 -11.05 31.17 -6.02
CA GLY A 343 -10.64 29.82 -6.38
C GLY A 343 -11.31 29.35 -7.66
N ASN A 344 -10.64 28.46 -8.38
CA ASN A 344 -11.22 27.73 -9.49
C ASN A 344 -11.56 26.30 -9.06
N ASP A 345 -12.63 25.74 -9.63
CA ASP A 345 -12.92 24.31 -9.51
C ASP A 345 -11.80 23.49 -10.17
N GLY A 346 -11.54 22.31 -9.60
CA GLY A 346 -10.63 21.35 -10.18
C GLY A 346 -11.23 20.68 -11.41
N PRO A 347 -10.42 20.32 -12.42
CA PRO A 347 -10.90 19.53 -13.55
C PRO A 347 -11.23 18.10 -13.11
N ALA A 348 -12.20 17.47 -13.79
CA ALA A 348 -12.42 16.02 -13.68
C ALA A 348 -11.34 15.23 -14.44
N GLY A 349 -11.14 13.96 -14.05
CA GLY A 349 -10.17 13.03 -14.65
C GLY A 349 -10.73 12.08 -15.71
#